data_AF-A0A811PZH9-F1
#
_entry.id   AF-A0A811PZH9-F1
#
_cell.length_a   1.000
_cell.length_b   1.000
_cell.length_c   1.000
_cell.angle_alpha   90.00
_cell.angle_beta   90.00
_cell.angle_gamma   90.00
#
_symmetry.space_group_name_H-M   'P 1'
#
loop_
_entity.id
_entity.type
_entity.pdbx_description
1 polymer ?
#
loop_
_entity_poly.entity_id
_entity_poly.type
_entity_poly.pdbx_seq_one_letter_code
_entity_poly.pdbx_strand_id
1 'polypeptide(L)'
;MALLRAGTFAAPRRSFLPLRYQVVSVVRQLSPEGMEAMAGVLRESIVPLDLFSKARTTWKVSIFASLQFWTPISCRFLFNYPGNGTAMPIDCRSKSP
;
A
#
# COMPACT_ATOMS: atom_id res chain seq x y z
N MET A 1 1.96 12.94 2.73
CA MET A 1 2.22 11.51 3.03
C MET A 1 0.95 10.97 3.68
N ALA A 2 0.40 9.87 3.17
CA ALA A 2 -0.79 9.24 3.74
C ALA A 2 -0.39 7.90 4.36
N LEU A 3 -0.87 7.65 5.57
CA LEU A 3 -0.67 6.39 6.28
C LEU A 3 -1.98 5.59 6.23
N LEU A 4 -1.89 4.37 5.70
CA LEU A 4 -2.99 3.42 5.66
C LEU A 4 -2.79 2.40 6.79
N ARG A 5 -3.65 2.44 7.82
CA ARG A 5 -3.58 1.51 8.96
C ARG A 5 -4.77 0.57 8.94
N ALA A 6 -4.52 -0.73 8.77
CA ALA A 6 -5.53 -1.76 9.01
C ALA A 6 -5.45 -2.25 10.47
N GLY A 7 -6.59 -2.62 11.04
CA GLY A 7 -6.64 -3.31 12.34
C GLY A 7 -6.11 -4.74 12.24
N THR A 8 -6.13 -5.47 13.36
CA THR A 8 -5.82 -6.91 13.34
C THR A 8 -6.92 -7.69 12.64
N PHE A 9 -6.55 -8.55 11.70
CA PHE A 9 -7.49 -9.40 10.96
C PHE A 9 -6.95 -10.84 10.88
N ALA A 10 -7.87 -11.81 10.79
CA ALA A 10 -7.54 -13.20 10.52
C ALA A 10 -7.95 -13.53 9.09
N ALA A 11 -6.97 -13.92 8.26
CA ALA A 11 -7.23 -14.40 6.90
C ALA A 11 -7.12 -15.94 6.87
N PRO A 12 -8.16 -16.66 6.42
CA PRO A 12 -8.06 -18.08 6.14
C PRO A 12 -6.95 -18.41 5.11
N ARG A 13 -6.45 -19.64 5.12
CA ARG A 13 -5.48 -20.12 4.11
C ARG A 13 -6.05 -19.94 2.71
N ARG A 14 -5.24 -19.39 1.79
CA ARG A 14 -5.58 -19.16 0.37
C ARG A 14 -6.85 -18.29 0.17
N SER A 15 -7.12 -17.39 1.10
CA SER A 15 -8.25 -16.47 1.00
C SER A 15 -7.80 -15.04 0.74
N PHE A 16 -8.70 -14.26 0.16
CA PHE A 16 -8.56 -12.82 0.00
C PHE A 16 -9.56 -12.14 0.93
N LEU A 17 -9.09 -11.19 1.73
CA LEU A 17 -9.93 -10.42 2.63
C LEU A 17 -9.80 -8.93 2.29
N PRO A 18 -10.89 -8.22 1.99
CA PRO A 18 -10.84 -6.78 1.81
C PRO A 18 -10.52 -6.10 3.14
N LEU A 19 -9.39 -5.39 3.18
CA LEU A 19 -8.96 -4.68 4.39
C LEU A 19 -9.58 -3.29 4.43
N ARG A 20 -10.26 -3.00 5.55
CA ARG A 20 -10.75 -1.65 5.85
C ARG A 20 -9.60 -0.85 6.45
N TYR A 21 -8.94 -0.07 5.62
CA TYR A 21 -7.88 0.83 6.06
C TYR A 21 -8.47 2.10 6.67
N GLN A 22 -7.97 2.49 7.83
CA GLN A 22 -8.13 3.85 8.34
C GLN A 22 -7.11 4.72 7.61
N VAL A 23 -7.62 5.64 6.78
CA VAL A 23 -6.80 6.57 6.00
C VAL A 23 -6.45 7.75 6.89
N VAL A 24 -5.18 7.90 7.21
CA VAL A 24 -4.65 9.09 7.88
C VAL A 24 -3.81 9.85 6.87
N SER A 25 -4.42 10.81 6.17
CA SER A 25 -3.73 11.68 5.22
C SER A 25 -3.32 12.98 5.91
N VAL A 26 -2.03 13.27 5.90
CA VAL A 26 -1.56 14.63 6.19
C VAL A 26 -1.49 15.36 4.85
N VAL A 27 -2.39 16.32 4.66
CA VAL A 27 -2.35 17.24 3.51
C VAL A 27 -1.08 18.07 3.67
N ARG A 28 -0.16 17.91 2.73
CA ARG A 28 1.07 18.68 2.67
C ARG A 28 1.14 19.31 1.30
N GLN A 29 1.37 20.61 1.25
CA GLN A 29 1.63 21.27 -0.03
C GLN A 29 2.91 20.69 -0.64
N LEU A 30 2.85 20.43 -1.95
CA LEU A 30 4.02 20.02 -2.70
C LEU A 30 5.00 21.20 -2.77
N SER A 31 6.30 20.91 -2.73
CA SER A 31 7.30 21.93 -3.02
C SER A 31 7.19 22.37 -4.50
N PRO A 32 7.73 23.53 -4.89
CA PRO A 32 7.69 24.01 -6.27
C PRO A 32 8.22 22.97 -7.28
N GLU A 33 9.28 22.26 -6.94
CA GLU A 33 9.87 21.19 -7.75
C GLU A 33 8.91 19.98 -7.87
N GLY A 34 8.24 19.65 -6.77
CA GLY A 34 7.22 18.60 -6.74
C GLY A 34 5.97 18.96 -7.55
N MET A 35 5.60 20.25 -7.61
CA MET A 35 4.52 20.75 -8.44
C MET A 35 4.84 20.64 -9.93
N GLU A 36 6.06 20.98 -10.35
CA GLU A 36 6.50 20.87 -11.74
C GLU A 36 6.60 19.41 -12.20
N ALA A 37 7.17 18.54 -11.36
CA ALA A 37 7.19 17.10 -11.60
C ALA A 37 5.76 16.54 -11.72
N MET A 38 4.86 16.94 -10.82
CA MET A 38 3.45 16.56 -10.90
C MET A 38 2.76 17.11 -12.15
N ALA A 39 3.09 18.31 -12.61
CA ALA A 39 2.53 18.86 -13.84
C ALA A 39 2.93 18.06 -15.08
N GLY A 40 4.17 17.55 -15.14
CA GLY A 40 4.62 16.63 -16.19
C GLY A 40 3.87 15.29 -16.15
N VAL A 41 3.77 14.71 -14.95
CA VAL A 41 3.07 13.43 -14.70
C VAL A 41 1.57 13.52 -14.99
N LEU A 42 0.93 14.65 -14.68
CA LEU A 42 -0.47 14.92 -14.98
C LEU A 42 -0.73 15.06 -16.49
N ARG A 43 0.24 15.60 -17.26
CA ARG A 43 0.16 15.63 -18.73
C ARG A 43 0.18 14.21 -19.31
N GLU A 44 0.91 13.30 -18.69
CA GLU A 44 0.99 11.89 -19.06
C GLU A 44 -0.21 11.07 -18.54
N SER A 45 -1.13 11.71 -17.80
CA SER A 45 -2.34 11.12 -17.20
C SER A 45 -2.10 9.95 -16.23
N ILE A 46 -0.86 9.73 -15.82
CA ILE A 46 -0.43 8.55 -15.06
C ILE A 46 0.39 9.04 -13.87
N VAL A 47 -0.19 8.99 -12.66
CA VAL A 47 0.48 9.38 -11.42
C VAL A 47 1.03 8.15 -10.70
N PRO A 48 2.37 7.97 -10.61
CA PRO A 48 2.95 6.88 -9.85
C PRO A 48 2.77 7.12 -8.35
N LEU A 49 2.29 6.10 -7.64
CA LEU A 49 2.12 6.07 -6.19
C LEU A 49 2.89 4.87 -5.63
N ASP A 50 3.87 5.16 -4.79
CA ASP A 50 4.59 4.13 -4.05
C ASP A 50 3.92 3.87 -2.70
N LEU A 51 3.45 2.63 -2.50
CA LEU A 51 2.89 2.15 -1.26
C LEU A 51 3.91 1.30 -0.52
N PHE A 52 4.39 1.80 0.60
CA PHE A 52 5.23 1.06 1.54
C PHE A 52 4.40 0.66 2.75
N SER A 53 4.31 -0.64 3.02
CA SER A 53 3.57 -1.16 4.16
C SER A 53 4.39 -2.23 4.90
N LYS A 54 4.06 -2.39 6.19
CA LYS A 54 4.60 -3.43 7.05
C LYS A 54 3.42 -4.19 7.62
N ALA A 55 3.30 -5.46 7.27
CA ALA A 55 2.30 -6.35 7.85
C ALA A 55 2.94 -7.18 8.96
N ARG A 56 2.26 -7.28 10.11
CA ARG A 56 2.64 -8.19 11.19
C ARG A 56 1.80 -9.45 11.02
N THR A 57 2.46 -10.59 10.81
CA THR A 57 1.78 -11.87 10.63
C THR A 57 2.10 -12.78 11.80
N THR A 58 1.06 -13.37 12.40
CA THR A 58 1.20 -14.36 13.46
C THR A 58 0.80 -15.73 12.93
N TRP A 59 1.78 -16.64 12.90
CA TRP A 59 1.60 -18.01 12.44
C TRP A 59 1.53 -18.92 13.66
N LYS A 60 0.37 -19.54 13.88
CA LYS A 60 0.26 -20.64 14.85
C LYS A 60 0.81 -21.90 14.21
N VAL A 61 1.95 -22.38 14.71
CA VAL A 61 2.62 -23.58 14.19
C VAL A 61 2.19 -24.81 15.00
N SER A 62 1.88 -24.64 16.29
CA SER A 62 1.34 -25.68 17.16
C SER A 62 0.48 -25.09 18.28
N ILE A 63 -0.06 -25.94 19.16
CA ILE A 63 -0.87 -25.55 20.33
C ILE A 63 -0.09 -24.62 21.28
N PHE A 64 1.25 -24.71 21.28
CA PHE A 64 2.13 -23.96 22.19
C PHE A 64 3.09 -22.99 21.48
N ALA A 65 3.18 -23.01 20.15
CA ALA A 65 4.14 -22.20 19.39
C ALA A 65 3.45 -21.28 18.38
N SER A 66 3.64 -19.96 18.56
CA SER A 66 3.27 -18.94 17.60
C SER A 66 4.50 -18.16 17.13
N LEU A 67 4.75 -18.14 15.83
CA LEU A 67 5.78 -17.30 15.22
C LEU A 67 5.17 -15.96 14.84
N GLN A 68 5.81 -14.87 15.24
CA GLN A 68 5.44 -13.53 14.81
C GLN A 68 6.55 -12.98 13.93
N PHE A 69 6.19 -12.54 12.73
CA PHE A 69 7.15 -11.92 11.85
C PHE A 69 6.54 -10.72 11.12
N TRP A 70 7.42 -9.78 10.79
CA TRP A 70 7.07 -8.61 10.00
C TRP A 70 7.40 -8.89 8.55
N THR A 71 6.38 -8.81 7.69
CA THR A 71 6.55 -8.89 6.25
C THR A 71 6.50 -7.47 5.67
N PRO A 72 7.62 -6.92 5.20
CA PRO A 72 7.59 -5.68 4.44
C PRO A 72 6.96 -5.95 3.07
N ILE A 73 6.04 -5.07 2.67
CA ILE A 73 5.38 -5.10 1.38
C ILE A 73 5.58 -3.74 0.72
N SER A 74 6.16 -3.75 -0.46
CA SER A 74 6.33 -2.57 -1.31
C SER A 74 5.54 -2.79 -2.59
N CYS A 75 4.55 -1.95 -2.84
CA CYS A 75 3.76 -1.98 -4.06
C CYS A 75 3.85 -0.64 -4.78
N ARG A 76 4.07 -0.67 -6.09
CA ARG A 76 3.98 0.50 -6.96
C ARG A 76 2.67 0.47 -7.72
N PHE A 77 1.91 1.55 -7.64
CA PHE A 77 0.64 1.72 -8.34
C PHE A 77 0.73 2.88 -9.32
N LEU A 78 0.04 2.77 -10.45
CA LEU A 78 -0.26 3.90 -11.31
C LEU A 78 -1.70 4.30 -11.08
N PHE A 79 -1.89 5.57 -10.72
CA PHE A 79 -3.20 6.16 -10.67
C PHE A 79 -3.47 6.91 -11.96
N ASN A 80 -4.50 6.51 -12.70
CA ASN A 80 -4.89 7.23 -13.90
C ASN A 80 -5.74 8.44 -13.52
N TYR A 81 -5.23 9.65 -13.79
CA TYR A 81 -5.88 10.93 -13.49
C TYR A 81 -5.68 11.89 -14.66
N PRO A 82 -6.71 12.62 -15.15
CA PRO A 82 -8.04 12.84 -14.56
C PRO A 82 -9.12 11.80 -14.95
N GLY A 83 -8.71 10.63 -15.45
CA GLY A 83 -9.62 9.59 -15.97
C GLY A 83 -10.36 8.78 -14.91
N ASN A 84 -10.55 7.47 -15.19
CA ASN A 84 -11.49 6.55 -14.53
C ASN A 84 -11.25 6.26 -13.03
N GLY A 85 -10.30 6.96 -12.38
CA GLY A 85 -9.96 6.79 -10.96
C GLY A 85 -9.40 5.40 -10.62
N THR A 86 -9.07 4.60 -11.62
CA THR A 86 -8.57 3.24 -11.45
C THR A 86 -7.08 3.25 -11.13
N ALA A 87 -6.74 2.66 -9.99
CA ALA A 87 -5.35 2.36 -9.62
C ALA A 87 -4.96 0.99 -10.19
N MET A 88 -3.95 0.95 -11.05
CA MET A 88 -3.39 -0.30 -11.57
C MET A 88 -2.11 -0.66 -10.78
N PRO A 89 -2.01 -1.85 -10.18
CA PRO A 89 -0.76 -2.35 -9.60
C PRO A 89 0.22 -2.69 -10.72
N ILE A 90 1.46 -2.16 -10.65
CA ILE A 90 2.53 -2.54 -11.59
C ILE A 90 3.41 -3.63 -11.01
N ASP A 91 3.89 -3.42 -9.77
CA ASP A 91 4.87 -4.31 -9.14
C ASP A 91 4.58 -4.34 -7.64
N CYS A 92 4.21 -5.50 -7.13
CA CYS A 92 4.01 -5.76 -5.71
C CYS A 92 5.04 -6.79 -5.26
N ARG A 93 5.96 -6.34 -4.42
CA ARG A 93 6.98 -7.20 -3.80
C ARG A 93 6.63 -7.37 -2.34
N SER A 94 6.37 -8.61 -1.95
CA SER A 94 6.30 -9.03 -0.56
C SER A 94 7.48 -9.92 -0.26
N LYS A 95 8.31 -9.57 0.73
CA LYS A 95 9.24 -10.53 1.33
C LYS A 95 8.51 -11.20 2.48
N SER A 96 7.97 -12.39 2.26
CA SER A 96 7.72 -13.30 3.37
C SER A 96 9.02 -14.07 3.65
N PRO A 97 9.33 -14.36 4.92
CA PRO A 97 10.25 -15.46 5.23
C PRO A 97 9.67 -16.81 4.78
#